data_AF-A0A8J6L5F1-F1
#
_entry.id   AF-A0A8J6L5F1-F1
#
_cell.length_a   1.000
_cell.length_b   1.000
_cell.length_c   1.000
_cell.angle_alpha   90.00
_cell.angle_beta   90.00
_cell.angle_gamma   90.00
#
_symmetry.space_group_name_H-M   'P 1'
#
loop_
_entity.id
_entity.type
_entity.pdbx_description
1 polymer ?
#
loop_
_entity_poly.entity_id
_entity_poly.type
_entity_poly.pdbx_seq_one_letter_code
_entity_poly.pdbx_strand_id
1 'polypeptide(L)'
;MDAPRSFPAKDSSLAPPPALGPALEETPPSPRNRKWASGSRKRRAGPSLSPWELQAEGRAEPAMAEKFDHLEEHLEKFVENIRQLGIIVSDFQPSSQAGLSQKLNFIVTGLQDIDKCRQQLHDIMVPLEVFEYIDQGRNPQLYTKECLERALAKNEQVKGKIDTMKKFKSLLIQELSKVFPEDMAKYRSIRGEDHPPS
;
A
#
# COMPACT_ATOMS: atom_id res chain seq x y z
N MET A 1 -23.39 21.86 -51.94
CA MET A 1 -22.98 20.47 -52.22
C MET A 1 -21.48 20.45 -52.10
N ASP A 2 -21.00 20.33 -50.88
CA ASP A 2 -19.60 20.48 -50.52
C ASP A 2 -18.96 19.10 -50.40
N ALA A 3 -18.03 18.82 -51.32
CA ALA A 3 -17.19 17.65 -51.30
C ALA A 3 -16.09 17.82 -50.23
N PRO A 4 -15.86 16.84 -49.35
CA PRO A 4 -14.77 16.91 -48.39
C PRO A 4 -13.42 16.62 -49.06
N ARG A 5 -12.45 17.51 -48.78
CA ARG A 5 -11.05 17.43 -49.22
C ARG A 5 -10.39 16.12 -48.75
N SER A 6 -9.85 15.38 -49.71
CA SER A 6 -8.97 14.23 -49.54
C SER A 6 -7.61 14.66 -48.99
N PHE A 7 -7.20 14.08 -47.85
CA PHE A 7 -5.82 14.11 -47.36
C PHE A 7 -5.05 12.89 -47.89
N PRO A 8 -3.76 13.03 -48.26
CA PRO A 8 -2.99 11.96 -48.88
C PRO A 8 -2.56 10.90 -47.86
N ALA A 9 -2.65 9.64 -48.29
CA ALA A 9 -2.14 8.46 -47.59
C ALA A 9 -0.62 8.59 -47.35
N LYS A 10 -0.20 8.43 -46.09
CA LYS A 10 1.20 8.21 -45.74
C LYS A 10 1.50 6.73 -45.83
N ASP A 11 2.42 6.39 -46.73
CA ASP A 11 3.14 5.13 -46.77
C ASP A 11 3.66 4.76 -45.37
N SER A 12 3.13 3.66 -44.84
CA SER A 12 3.66 3.00 -43.65
C SER A 12 4.45 1.77 -44.08
N SER A 13 5.61 1.98 -44.71
CA SER A 13 6.62 0.92 -44.81
C SER A 13 7.51 0.99 -43.57
N LEU A 14 7.06 0.38 -42.46
CA LEU A 14 7.94 0.07 -41.34
C LEU A 14 7.93 -1.44 -41.14
N ALA A 15 9.10 -2.05 -41.37
CA ALA A 15 9.35 -3.47 -41.19
C ALA A 15 9.03 -3.92 -39.74
N PRO A 16 8.59 -5.18 -39.55
CA PRO A 16 8.38 -5.73 -38.21
C PRO A 16 9.72 -5.91 -37.48
N PRO A 17 9.78 -5.68 -36.15
CA PRO A 17 10.98 -5.94 -35.37
C PRO A 17 11.29 -7.44 -35.31
N PRO A 18 12.57 -7.85 -35.28
CA PRO A 18 12.95 -9.26 -35.31
C PRO A 18 12.57 -9.98 -34.01
N ALA A 19 12.15 -11.23 -34.16
CA ALA A 19 11.81 -12.13 -33.07
C ALA A 19 13.00 -12.33 -32.11
N LEU A 20 12.80 -11.98 -30.85
CA LEU A 20 13.73 -12.31 -29.76
C LEU A 20 13.65 -13.81 -29.48
N GLY A 21 14.79 -14.49 -29.59
CA GLY A 21 14.96 -15.90 -29.29
C GLY A 21 14.72 -16.26 -27.81
N PRO A 22 14.76 -17.56 -27.47
CA PRO A 22 14.26 -18.06 -26.19
C PRO A 22 15.09 -17.53 -25.02
N ALA A 23 14.39 -17.09 -23.98
CA ALA A 23 14.96 -16.63 -22.72
C ALA A 23 15.78 -17.76 -22.07
N LEU A 24 17.06 -17.50 -21.83
CA LEU A 24 17.91 -18.35 -21.00
C LEU A 24 17.43 -18.26 -19.56
N GLU A 25 16.99 -19.40 -19.05
CA GLU A 25 16.55 -19.66 -17.69
C GLU A 25 17.78 -19.62 -16.75
N GLU A 26 17.98 -18.50 -16.04
CA GLU A 26 19.02 -18.35 -15.03
C GLU A 26 18.61 -19.09 -13.75
N THR A 27 19.08 -20.33 -13.61
CA THR A 27 19.00 -21.11 -12.36
C THR A 27 19.88 -20.46 -11.27
N PRO A 28 19.42 -20.39 -9.99
CA PRO A 28 20.21 -19.82 -8.90
C PRO A 28 21.41 -20.71 -8.54
N PRO A 29 22.59 -20.15 -8.23
CA PRO A 29 23.77 -20.96 -7.94
C PRO A 29 23.71 -21.62 -6.55
N SER A 30 24.02 -22.91 -6.52
CA SER A 30 24.23 -23.72 -5.31
C SER A 30 25.53 -23.34 -4.57
N PRO A 31 25.60 -23.42 -3.22
CA PRO A 31 26.67 -22.81 -2.45
C PRO A 31 27.95 -23.67 -2.44
N ARG A 32 29.01 -23.21 -3.10
CA ARG A 32 30.36 -23.78 -2.98
C ARG A 32 31.19 -23.10 -1.89
N ASN A 33 31.32 -23.83 -0.78
CA ASN A 33 32.49 -23.97 0.10
C ASN A 33 33.48 -22.78 0.19
N ARG A 34 33.30 -21.91 1.19
CA ARG A 34 34.39 -21.06 1.71
C ARG A 34 34.86 -21.59 3.06
N LYS A 35 36.08 -22.11 3.05
CA LYS A 35 36.88 -22.50 4.22
C LYS A 35 36.90 -21.36 5.24
N TRP A 36 36.55 -21.67 6.48
CA TRP A 36 36.58 -20.72 7.61
C TRP A 36 38.02 -20.46 8.03
N ALA A 37 38.47 -19.22 7.89
CA ALA A 37 39.63 -18.71 8.60
C ALA A 37 39.19 -18.35 10.02
N SER A 38 39.76 -19.03 11.01
CA SER A 38 39.62 -18.73 12.43
C SER A 38 40.25 -17.37 12.74
N GLY A 39 39.41 -16.35 12.83
CA GLY A 39 39.77 -15.02 13.32
C GLY A 39 38.62 -14.49 14.17
N SER A 40 38.88 -14.30 15.45
CA SER A 40 37.94 -13.80 16.46
C SER A 40 37.30 -12.48 16.02
N ARG A 41 36.14 -12.55 15.34
CA ARG A 41 35.28 -11.40 15.08
C ARG A 41 34.38 -11.18 16.27
N LYS A 42 34.73 -10.16 17.06
CA LYS A 42 33.86 -9.53 18.06
C LYS A 42 32.48 -9.30 17.42
N ARG A 43 31.44 -9.91 17.98
CA ARG A 43 30.04 -9.74 17.54
C ARG A 43 29.73 -8.24 17.47
N ARG A 44 29.62 -7.70 16.26
CA ARG A 44 29.04 -6.36 16.06
C ARG A 44 27.55 -6.54 16.29
N ALA A 45 27.02 -5.88 17.32
CA ALA A 45 25.59 -5.78 17.54
C ALA A 45 24.92 -5.29 16.24
N GLY A 46 23.85 -5.96 15.83
CA GLY A 46 22.95 -5.42 14.80
C GLY A 46 22.35 -4.09 15.27
N PRO A 47 21.69 -3.33 14.38
CA PRO A 47 21.03 -2.09 14.77
C PRO A 47 20.07 -2.38 15.93
N SER A 48 20.25 -1.69 17.05
CA SER A 48 19.34 -1.79 18.19
C SER A 48 17.97 -1.30 17.72
N LEU A 49 16.96 -2.17 17.78
CA LEU A 49 15.58 -1.75 17.62
C LEU A 49 15.30 -0.64 18.63
N SER A 50 14.71 0.43 18.15
CA SER A 50 14.35 1.61 18.92
C SER A 50 13.36 1.22 20.02
N PRO A 51 13.36 1.92 21.17
CA PRO A 51 12.41 1.63 22.26
C PRO A 51 10.93 1.63 21.83
N TRP A 52 10.57 2.42 20.81
CA TRP A 52 9.22 2.45 20.26
C TRP A 52 8.89 1.28 19.33
N GLU A 53 9.89 0.66 18.68
CA GLU A 53 9.72 -0.54 17.82
C GLU A 53 9.45 -1.77 18.70
N LEU A 54 10.16 -1.91 19.83
CA LEU A 54 9.91 -2.95 20.84
C LEU A 54 8.59 -2.77 21.59
N GLN A 55 8.00 -1.56 21.58
CA GLN A 55 6.74 -1.25 22.25
C GLN A 55 5.51 -1.50 21.36
N ALA A 56 5.70 -1.56 20.04
CA ALA A 56 4.62 -1.68 19.05
C ALA A 56 4.07 -3.12 18.93
N GLU A 57 4.87 -4.12 19.29
CA GLU A 57 4.61 -5.52 18.95
C GLU A 57 3.64 -6.25 19.89
N GLY A 58 2.98 -5.56 20.83
CA GLY A 58 2.17 -6.24 21.86
C GLY A 58 1.07 -5.44 22.55
N ARG A 59 0.50 -4.39 21.95
CA ARG A 59 -0.45 -3.51 22.67
C ARG A 59 -1.88 -3.40 22.12
N ALA A 60 -2.19 -3.98 20.97
CA ALA A 60 -3.54 -3.86 20.40
C ALA A 60 -3.88 -5.05 19.50
N GLU A 61 -4.38 -6.17 20.03
CA GLU A 61 -4.84 -7.28 19.16
C GLU A 61 -6.11 -8.04 19.64
N PRO A 62 -6.31 -8.46 20.90
CA PRO A 62 -7.43 -9.37 21.19
C PRO A 62 -8.81 -8.71 21.17
N ALA A 63 -8.97 -7.55 21.83
CA ALA A 63 -10.27 -6.88 21.95
C ALA A 63 -10.79 -6.24 20.65
N MET A 64 -9.90 -6.03 19.66
CA MET A 64 -10.29 -5.52 18.35
C MET A 64 -10.71 -6.66 17.42
N ALA A 65 -9.97 -7.78 17.44
CA ALA A 65 -10.33 -9.00 16.72
C ALA A 65 -11.72 -9.51 17.13
N GLU A 66 -12.00 -9.58 18.44
CA GLU A 66 -13.30 -10.06 18.96
C GLU A 66 -14.52 -9.26 18.44
N LYS A 67 -14.37 -7.96 18.17
CA LYS A 67 -15.44 -7.13 17.60
C LYS A 67 -15.74 -7.50 16.15
N PHE A 68 -14.70 -7.82 15.39
CA PHE A 68 -14.83 -8.21 13.99
C PHE A 68 -15.38 -9.62 13.86
N ASP A 69 -14.96 -10.53 14.75
CA ASP A 69 -15.44 -11.93 14.77
C ASP A 69 -16.98 -11.98 14.85
N HIS A 70 -17.59 -11.14 15.69
CA HIS A 70 -19.05 -11.12 15.84
C HIS A 70 -19.77 -10.63 14.58
N LEU A 71 -19.27 -9.56 13.94
CA LEU A 71 -19.82 -9.06 12.69
C LEU A 71 -19.66 -10.11 11.57
N GLU A 72 -18.48 -10.72 11.49
CA GLU A 72 -18.16 -11.75 10.50
C GLU A 72 -19.11 -12.95 10.63
N GLU A 73 -19.32 -13.45 11.86
CA GLU A 73 -20.25 -14.56 12.11
C GLU A 73 -21.69 -14.25 11.64
N HIS A 74 -22.18 -13.02 11.88
CA HIS A 74 -23.51 -12.61 11.42
C HIS A 74 -23.57 -12.45 9.90
N LEU A 75 -22.52 -11.93 9.27
CA LEU A 75 -22.42 -11.81 7.81
C LEU A 75 -22.40 -13.19 7.14
N GLU A 76 -21.62 -14.14 7.66
CA GLU A 76 -21.57 -15.52 7.14
C GLU A 76 -22.94 -16.20 7.23
N LYS A 77 -23.59 -16.11 8.41
CA LYS A 77 -24.95 -16.64 8.61
C LYS A 77 -25.95 -15.99 7.67
N PHE A 78 -25.83 -14.69 7.41
CA PHE A 78 -26.70 -13.96 6.51
C PHE A 78 -26.53 -14.41 5.06
N VAL A 79 -25.30 -14.51 4.57
CA VAL A 79 -24.97 -15.02 3.22
C VAL A 79 -25.49 -16.45 3.05
N GLU A 80 -25.32 -17.30 4.06
CA GLU A 80 -25.81 -18.68 4.04
C GLU A 80 -27.35 -18.75 4.01
N ASN A 81 -28.04 -17.90 4.76
CA ASN A 81 -29.51 -17.81 4.70
C ASN A 81 -30.00 -17.37 3.32
N ILE A 82 -29.32 -16.43 2.65
CA ILE A 82 -29.63 -16.03 1.27
C ILE A 82 -29.41 -17.20 0.31
N ARG A 83 -28.31 -17.93 0.45
CA ARG A 83 -28.01 -19.11 -0.38
C ARG A 83 -29.11 -20.17 -0.24
N GLN A 84 -29.51 -20.48 0.99
CA GLN A 84 -30.59 -21.43 1.27
C GLN A 84 -31.94 -20.96 0.68
N LEU A 85 -32.26 -19.67 0.81
CA LEU A 85 -33.45 -19.10 0.15
C LEU A 85 -33.38 -19.30 -1.36
N GLY A 86 -32.22 -19.03 -1.98
CA GLY A 86 -32.00 -19.25 -3.42
C GLY A 86 -32.27 -20.69 -3.85
N ILE A 87 -31.88 -21.68 -3.04
CA ILE A 87 -32.16 -23.10 -3.31
C ILE A 87 -33.66 -23.39 -3.24
N ILE A 88 -34.35 -22.95 -2.18
CA ILE A 88 -35.79 -23.17 -2.01
C ILE A 88 -36.59 -22.54 -3.16
N VAL A 89 -36.20 -21.35 -3.59
CA VAL A 89 -36.85 -20.66 -4.72
C VAL A 89 -36.57 -21.33 -6.05
N SER A 90 -35.37 -21.91 -6.23
CA SER A 90 -34.99 -22.59 -7.48
C SER A 90 -35.75 -23.90 -7.70
N ASP A 91 -36.11 -24.61 -6.62
CA ASP A 91 -36.94 -25.83 -6.66
C ASP A 91 -38.12 -25.71 -5.68
N PHE A 92 -39.00 -24.76 -5.97
CA PHE A 92 -40.12 -24.46 -5.09
C PHE A 92 -41.20 -25.55 -5.17
N GLN A 93 -41.52 -26.13 -4.02
CA GLN A 93 -42.64 -27.05 -3.83
C GLN A 93 -43.68 -26.42 -2.88
N PRO A 94 -45.00 -26.70 -3.00
CA PRO A 94 -46.00 -26.16 -2.08
C PRO A 94 -45.72 -26.48 -0.61
N SER A 95 -45.11 -27.63 -0.32
CA SER A 95 -44.66 -28.01 1.03
C SER A 95 -43.50 -27.16 1.56
N SER A 96 -42.71 -26.54 0.68
CA SER A 96 -41.57 -25.68 1.05
C SER A 96 -41.96 -24.24 1.42
N GLN A 97 -43.22 -23.85 1.22
CA GLN A 97 -43.72 -22.50 1.52
C GLN A 97 -43.40 -22.06 2.95
N ALA A 98 -43.60 -22.95 3.93
CA ALA A 98 -43.35 -22.64 5.33
C ALA A 98 -41.86 -22.35 5.59
N GLY A 99 -40.97 -23.15 4.98
CA GLY A 99 -39.53 -22.95 5.05
C GLY A 99 -39.08 -21.65 4.38
N LEU A 100 -39.69 -21.28 3.25
CA LEU A 100 -39.44 -20.02 2.56
C LEU A 100 -39.83 -18.81 3.43
N SER A 101 -41.04 -18.82 4.01
CA SER A 101 -41.49 -17.75 4.91
C SER A 101 -40.60 -17.62 6.14
N GLN A 102 -40.16 -18.75 6.70
CA GLN A 102 -39.20 -18.74 7.81
C GLN A 102 -37.86 -18.12 7.39
N LYS A 103 -37.33 -18.47 6.20
CA LYS A 103 -36.07 -17.88 5.70
C LYS A 103 -36.17 -16.40 5.39
N LEU A 104 -37.29 -15.93 4.85
CA LEU A 104 -37.52 -14.49 4.68
C LEU A 104 -37.48 -13.76 6.02
N ASN A 105 -38.12 -14.31 7.05
CA ASN A 105 -38.04 -13.73 8.40
C ASN A 105 -36.61 -13.73 8.94
N PHE A 106 -35.84 -14.79 8.72
CA PHE A 106 -34.43 -14.83 9.14
C PHE A 106 -33.53 -13.84 8.39
N ILE A 107 -33.82 -13.53 7.12
CA ILE A 107 -33.11 -12.48 6.38
C ILE A 107 -33.43 -11.11 6.99
N VAL A 108 -34.70 -10.85 7.32
CA VAL A 108 -35.10 -9.59 7.97
C VAL A 108 -34.43 -9.43 9.34
N THR A 109 -34.44 -10.47 10.18
CA THR A 109 -33.77 -10.43 11.48
C THR A 109 -32.25 -10.34 11.33
N GLY A 110 -31.67 -11.05 10.35
CA GLY A 110 -30.24 -11.01 10.07
C GLY A 110 -29.76 -9.61 9.69
N LEU A 111 -30.50 -8.88 8.87
CA LEU A 111 -30.19 -7.46 8.57
C LEU A 111 -30.25 -6.58 9.82
N GLN A 112 -31.23 -6.81 10.71
CA GLN A 112 -31.32 -6.07 11.98
C GLN A 112 -30.15 -6.38 12.92
N ASP A 113 -29.70 -7.63 12.96
CA ASP A 113 -28.57 -8.02 13.81
C ASP A 113 -27.25 -7.45 13.27
N ILE A 114 -27.03 -7.45 11.95
CA ILE A 114 -25.90 -6.77 11.32
C ILE A 114 -25.90 -5.26 11.61
N ASP A 115 -27.06 -4.59 11.54
CA ASP A 115 -27.15 -3.17 11.86
C ASP A 115 -26.83 -2.86 13.33
N LYS A 116 -27.18 -3.76 14.27
CA LYS A 116 -26.77 -3.61 15.68
C LYS A 116 -25.26 -3.70 15.87
N CYS A 117 -24.57 -4.56 15.11
CA CYS A 117 -23.11 -4.68 15.16
C CYS A 117 -22.39 -3.37 14.79
N ARG A 118 -23.01 -2.50 13.98
CA ARG A 118 -22.47 -1.19 13.60
C ARG A 118 -22.02 -0.35 14.81
N GLN A 119 -22.75 -0.40 15.91
CA GLN A 119 -22.44 0.39 17.11
C GLN A 119 -21.07 0.02 17.71
N GLN A 120 -20.64 -1.23 17.55
CA GLN A 120 -19.38 -1.74 18.09
C GLN A 120 -18.16 -1.32 17.26
N LEU A 121 -18.39 -0.85 16.02
CA LEU A 121 -17.37 -0.54 15.00
C LEU A 121 -17.29 0.95 14.65
N HIS A 122 -17.87 1.83 15.47
CA HIS A 122 -17.96 3.27 15.19
C HIS A 122 -16.59 3.98 15.14
N ASP A 123 -15.56 3.36 15.70
CA ASP A 123 -14.18 3.84 15.73
C ASP A 123 -13.39 3.52 14.45
N ILE A 124 -13.96 2.73 13.54
CA ILE A 124 -13.29 2.27 12.33
C ILE A 124 -13.66 3.15 11.13
N MET A 125 -12.65 3.72 10.48
CA MET A 125 -12.80 4.48 9.25
C MET A 125 -12.27 3.66 8.08
N VAL A 126 -13.09 3.48 7.05
CA VAL A 126 -12.70 2.80 5.80
C VAL A 126 -12.49 3.85 4.72
N PRO A 127 -11.28 3.95 4.11
CA PRO A 127 -11.04 4.85 2.99
C PRO A 127 -11.96 4.52 1.81
N LEU A 128 -12.54 5.55 1.17
CA LEU A 128 -13.52 5.36 0.10
C LEU A 128 -12.91 4.67 -1.13
N GLU A 129 -11.62 4.90 -1.36
CA GLU A 129 -10.85 4.30 -2.43
C GLU A 129 -10.81 2.77 -2.35
N VAL A 130 -10.96 2.20 -1.14
CA VAL A 130 -11.03 0.74 -0.96
C VAL A 130 -12.29 0.15 -1.59
N PHE A 131 -13.40 0.89 -1.61
CA PHE A 131 -14.65 0.41 -2.23
C PHE A 131 -14.48 0.13 -3.73
N GLU A 132 -13.67 0.93 -4.43
CA GLU A 132 -13.38 0.71 -5.85
C GLU A 132 -12.67 -0.63 -6.10
N TYR A 133 -11.82 -1.07 -5.16
CA TYR A 133 -11.20 -2.40 -5.24
C TYR A 133 -12.23 -3.51 -5.04
N ILE A 134 -13.12 -3.35 -4.07
CA ILE A 134 -14.18 -4.33 -3.75
C ILE A 134 -15.15 -4.47 -4.92
N ASP A 135 -15.65 -3.36 -5.47
CA ASP A 135 -16.61 -3.33 -6.57
C ASP A 135 -16.05 -3.97 -7.85
N GLN A 136 -14.74 -3.87 -8.06
CA GLN A 136 -14.03 -4.51 -9.17
C GLN A 136 -13.63 -5.97 -8.90
N GLY A 137 -13.96 -6.52 -7.72
CA GLY A 137 -13.57 -7.87 -7.30
C GLY A 137 -12.06 -8.04 -7.07
N ARG A 138 -11.33 -6.94 -6.82
CA ARG A 138 -9.90 -6.95 -6.50
C ARG A 138 -9.69 -7.07 -4.99
N ASN A 139 -8.51 -7.56 -4.60
CA ASN A 139 -8.15 -7.65 -3.20
C ASN A 139 -7.93 -6.24 -2.60
N PRO A 140 -8.69 -5.83 -1.56
CA PRO A 140 -8.54 -4.50 -0.94
C PRO A 140 -7.17 -4.29 -0.28
N GLN A 141 -6.42 -5.35 0.05
CA GLN A 141 -5.05 -5.23 0.57
C GLN A 141 -4.08 -4.61 -0.45
N LEU A 142 -4.41 -4.65 -1.74
CA LEU A 142 -3.62 -3.97 -2.77
C LEU A 142 -3.65 -2.44 -2.58
N TYR A 143 -4.77 -1.86 -2.14
CA TYR A 143 -4.82 -0.44 -1.79
C TYR A 143 -3.84 -0.11 -0.66
N THR A 144 -3.83 -0.92 0.40
CA THR A 144 -2.90 -0.75 1.53
C THR A 144 -1.45 -0.80 1.05
N LYS A 145 -1.12 -1.80 0.21
CA LYS A 145 0.20 -1.94 -0.40
C LYS A 145 0.59 -0.70 -1.21
N GLU A 146 -0.26 -0.26 -2.14
CA GLU A 146 0.01 0.91 -2.98
C GLU A 146 0.16 2.20 -2.16
N CYS A 147 -0.61 2.35 -1.10
CA CYS A 147 -0.50 3.48 -0.19
C CYS A 147 0.87 3.52 0.49
N LEU A 148 1.32 2.37 1.01
CA LEU A 148 2.64 2.23 1.64
C LEU A 148 3.78 2.48 0.63
N GLU A 149 3.69 1.91 -0.57
CA GLU A 149 4.67 2.11 -1.64
C GLU A 149 4.75 3.58 -2.06
N ARG A 150 3.60 4.24 -2.21
CA ARG A 150 3.52 5.68 -2.54
C ARG A 150 4.09 6.55 -1.42
N ALA A 151 3.84 6.20 -0.16
CA ALA A 151 4.39 6.91 1.00
C ALA A 151 5.92 6.77 1.04
N LEU A 152 6.45 5.57 0.82
CA LEU A 152 7.87 5.30 0.74
C LEU A 152 8.53 6.10 -0.38
N ALA A 153 8.00 6.03 -1.60
CA ALA A 153 8.52 6.76 -2.75
C ALA A 153 8.51 8.29 -2.52
N LYS A 154 7.44 8.83 -1.91
CA LYS A 154 7.36 10.25 -1.55
C LYS A 154 8.39 10.61 -0.48
N ASN A 155 8.61 9.76 0.52
CA ASN A 155 9.60 10.00 1.57
C ASN A 155 11.02 10.07 0.99
N GLU A 156 11.39 9.11 0.14
CA GLU A 156 12.69 9.10 -0.56
C GLU A 156 12.86 10.33 -1.47
N GLN A 157 11.81 10.71 -2.21
CA GLN A 157 11.82 11.89 -3.06
C GLN A 157 12.04 13.17 -2.23
N VAL A 158 11.33 13.33 -1.12
CA VAL A 158 11.47 14.50 -0.23
C VAL A 158 12.87 14.54 0.39
N LYS A 159 13.39 13.39 0.84
CA LYS A 159 14.75 13.27 1.35
C LYS A 159 15.79 13.71 0.31
N GLY A 160 15.68 13.24 -0.93
CA GLY A 160 16.56 13.65 -2.03
C GLY A 160 16.50 15.16 -2.32
N LYS A 161 15.32 15.77 -2.23
CA LYS A 161 15.17 17.25 -2.33
C LYS A 161 15.86 17.97 -1.19
N ILE A 162 15.72 17.50 0.05
CA ILE A 162 16.38 18.07 1.23
C ILE A 162 17.91 17.99 1.06
N ASP A 163 18.44 16.84 0.66
CA ASP A 163 19.87 16.62 0.52
C ASP A 163 20.45 17.49 -0.60
N THR A 164 19.75 17.61 -1.73
CA THR A 164 20.14 18.50 -2.83
C THR A 164 20.14 19.96 -2.39
N MET A 165 19.10 20.40 -1.67
CA MET A 165 19.00 21.77 -1.15
C MET A 165 20.11 22.08 -0.14
N LYS A 166 20.42 21.14 0.76
CA LYS A 166 21.55 21.26 1.70
C LYS A 166 22.88 21.40 0.96
N LYS A 167 23.12 20.55 -0.04
CA LYS A 167 24.35 20.60 -0.86
C LYS A 167 24.46 21.93 -1.62
N PHE A 168 23.36 22.39 -2.23
CA PHE A 168 23.30 23.67 -2.92
C PHE A 168 23.60 24.83 -1.96
N LYS A 169 22.98 24.85 -0.77
CA LYS A 169 23.27 25.85 0.28
C LYS A 169 24.77 25.87 0.61
N SER A 170 25.38 24.72 0.85
CA SER A 170 26.82 24.65 1.19
C SER A 170 27.71 25.20 0.09
N LEU A 171 27.46 24.81 -1.17
CA LEU A 171 28.23 25.31 -2.32
C LEU A 171 28.04 26.81 -2.53
N LEU A 172 26.80 27.30 -2.39
CA LEU A 172 26.50 28.72 -2.51
C LEU A 172 27.22 29.54 -1.43
N ILE A 173 27.20 29.08 -0.18
CA ILE A 173 27.94 29.70 0.92
C ILE A 173 29.44 29.71 0.63
N GLN A 174 29.99 28.63 0.08
CA GLN A 174 31.40 28.52 -0.27
C GLN A 174 31.80 29.55 -1.34
N GLU A 175 31.04 29.66 -2.44
CA GLU A 175 31.33 30.63 -3.50
C GLU A 175 31.12 32.07 -3.04
N LEU A 176 30.04 32.36 -2.30
CA LEU A 176 29.82 33.70 -1.74
C LEU A 176 30.92 34.11 -0.76
N SER A 177 31.47 33.17 -0.01
CA SER A 177 32.59 33.45 0.92
C SER A 177 33.88 33.83 0.19
N LYS A 178 34.08 33.40 -1.07
CA LYS A 178 35.21 33.79 -1.90
C LYS A 178 35.05 35.19 -2.48
N VAL A 179 33.83 35.54 -2.92
CA VAL A 179 33.55 36.80 -3.63
C VAL A 179 33.24 37.95 -2.66
N PHE A 180 32.56 37.67 -1.54
CA PHE A 180 32.08 38.67 -0.59
C PHE A 180 32.40 38.28 0.87
N PRO A 181 33.69 38.28 1.28
CA PRO A 181 34.11 37.78 2.59
C PRO A 181 33.55 38.57 3.77
N GLU A 182 33.50 39.91 3.69
CA GLU A 182 33.00 40.74 4.80
C GLU A 182 31.49 40.58 5.04
N ASP A 183 30.70 40.51 3.97
CA ASP A 183 29.26 40.32 4.08
C ASP A 183 28.90 38.90 4.53
N MET A 184 29.68 37.90 4.12
CA MET A 184 29.53 36.53 4.62
C MET A 184 29.90 36.39 6.10
N ALA A 185 30.86 37.18 6.61
CA ALA A 185 31.14 37.22 8.05
C ALA A 185 29.93 37.73 8.84
N LYS A 186 29.32 38.84 8.39
CA LYS A 186 28.07 39.38 9.00
C LYS A 186 26.92 38.37 8.93
N TYR A 187 26.73 37.72 7.79
CA TYR A 187 25.69 36.69 7.60
C TYR A 187 25.84 35.53 8.60
N ARG A 188 27.07 35.03 8.81
CA ARG A 188 27.33 33.95 9.79
C ARG A 188 27.04 34.39 11.22
N SER A 189 27.41 35.62 11.59
CA SER A 189 27.11 36.18 12.91
C SER A 189 25.60 36.29 13.18
N ILE A 190 24.79 36.61 12.17
CA ILE A 190 23.32 36.69 12.31
C ILE A 190 22.69 35.30 12.35
N ARG A 191 23.20 34.34 11.57
CA ARG A 191 22.68 32.97 11.50
C ARG A 191 23.05 32.09 12.70
N GLY A 192 24.07 32.46 13.47
CA GLY A 192 24.60 31.63 14.55
C GLY A 192 25.25 30.32 14.07
N GLU A 193 25.69 30.25 12.80
CA GLU A 193 26.43 29.09 12.28
C GLU A 193 27.94 29.26 12.51
N ASP A 194 28.40 28.91 13.71
CA ASP A 194 29.83 28.82 14.11
C ASP A 194 30.46 27.46 13.73
N HIS A 195 29.99 26.80 12.67
CA HIS A 195 30.61 25.57 12.19
C HIS A 195 31.32 25.78 10.84
N PRO A 196 32.63 25.47 10.74
CA PRO A 196 33.31 25.42 9.45
C PRO A 196 32.73 24.27 8.61
N PRO A 197 32.76 24.37 7.27
CA PRO A 197 32.37 23.27 6.41
C PRO A 197 33.36 22.11 6.61
N SER A 198 32.86 20.93 7.00
CA SER A 198 33.57 19.65 6.89
C SER A 198 33.19 18.94 5.61
#